data_AF-A0A929CNT1-F1
#
_entry.id   AF-A0A929CNT1-F1
#
_cell.length_a   1.000
_cell.length_b   1.000
_cell.length_c   1.000
_cell.angle_alpha   90.00
_cell.angle_beta   90.00
_cell.angle_gamma   90.00
#
_symmetry.space_group_name_H-M   'P 1'
#
loop_
_entity.id
_entity.type
_entity.pdbx_description
1 polymer ?
#
loop_
_entity_poly.entity_id
_entity_poly.type
_entity_poly.pdbx_seq_one_letter_code
_entity_poly.pdbx_strand_id
1 'polypeptide(L)'
;QNPRNFNLFTSESYIDFITDFVGLLRPDIIIERFVSEAPQELLIAPKWNGLKNFEIVAKIDKKLAEKNTWQGKFYKDQSLLVK
;
A
#
# COMPACT_ATOMS: atom_id res chain seq x y z
N GLN A 1 -15.35 -10.55 22.07
CA GLN A 1 -14.58 -10.12 20.88
C GLN A 1 -13.19 -10.75 20.96
N ASN A 2 -12.61 -11.21 19.83
CA ASN A 2 -11.29 -11.88 19.80
C ASN A 2 -10.27 -10.99 19.05
N PRO A 3 -9.48 -10.15 19.77
CA PRO A 3 -8.53 -9.22 19.14
C PRO A 3 -7.47 -9.90 18.27
N ARG A 4 -7.17 -11.18 18.54
CA ARG A 4 -6.22 -11.99 17.77
C ARG A 4 -6.65 -12.27 16.33
N ASN A 5 -7.91 -12.02 15.99
CA ASN A 5 -8.41 -12.17 14.62
C ASN A 5 -7.96 -11.02 13.71
N PHE A 6 -7.40 -9.94 14.27
CA PHE A 6 -6.92 -8.80 13.50
C PHE A 6 -5.43 -8.98 13.19
N ASN A 7 -5.10 -9.17 11.91
CA ASN A 7 -3.71 -9.27 11.48
C ASN A 7 -3.11 -7.88 11.31
N LEU A 8 -2.14 -7.53 12.16
CA LEU A 8 -1.40 -6.30 12.03
C LEU A 8 -0.25 -6.51 11.05
N PHE A 9 -0.19 -5.67 10.02
CA PHE A 9 0.89 -5.71 9.06
C PHE A 9 2.24 -5.39 9.71
N THR A 10 3.28 -6.12 9.30
CA THR A 10 4.64 -5.59 9.31
C THR A 10 4.79 -4.55 8.20
N SER A 11 5.77 -3.66 8.29
CA SER A 11 6.01 -2.68 7.22
C SER A 11 6.30 -3.38 5.88
N GLU A 12 7.07 -4.48 5.87
CA GLU A 12 7.35 -5.21 4.63
C GLU A 12 6.10 -5.84 4.02
N SER A 13 5.27 -6.51 4.83
CA SER A 13 4.03 -7.14 4.34
C SER A 13 3.02 -6.11 3.85
N TYR A 14 2.95 -4.93 4.49
CA TYR A 14 2.16 -3.81 3.99
C TYR A 14 2.68 -3.30 2.63
N ILE A 15 4.00 -3.12 2.48
CA ILE A 15 4.61 -2.68 1.23
C ILE A 15 4.33 -3.69 0.11
N ASP A 16 4.46 -4.98 0.38
CA ASP A 16 4.16 -6.01 -0.61
C ASP A 16 2.69 -5.99 -1.03
N PHE A 17 1.80 -5.93 -0.05
CA PHE A 17 0.36 -5.85 -0.28
C PHE A 17 -0.03 -4.61 -1.10
N ILE A 18 0.45 -3.43 -0.71
CA ILE A 18 0.08 -2.19 -1.36
C ILE A 18 0.65 -2.09 -2.78
N THR A 19 1.84 -2.66 -3.02
CA THR A 19 2.43 -2.75 -4.36
C THR A 19 1.52 -3.54 -5.31
N ASP A 20 0.95 -4.65 -4.85
CA ASP A 20 0.01 -5.45 -5.65
C ASP A 20 -1.33 -4.72 -5.83
N PHE A 21 -1.82 -4.06 -4.79
CA PHE A 21 -3.03 -3.25 -4.84
C PHE A 21 -2.92 -2.10 -5.85
N VAL A 22 -1.80 -1.37 -5.85
CA VAL A 22 -1.53 -0.27 -6.80
C VAL A 22 -1.60 -0.77 -8.25
N GLY A 23 -1.10 -1.97 -8.52
CA GLY A 23 -1.20 -2.59 -9.85
C GLY A 23 -2.63 -2.81 -10.34
N LEU A 24 -3.59 -2.98 -9.43
CA LEU A 24 -5.02 -3.14 -9.72
C LEU A 24 -5.79 -1.82 -9.71
N LEU A 25 -5.22 -0.76 -9.12
CA LEU A 25 -5.87 0.53 -8.97
C LEU A 25 -6.04 1.22 -10.33
N ARG A 26 -7.17 1.88 -10.54
CA ARG A 26 -7.45 2.63 -11.77
C ARG A 26 -6.38 3.72 -12.00
N PRO A 27 -5.89 3.93 -13.23
CA PRO A 27 -4.75 4.81 -13.51
C PRO A 27 -5.03 6.31 -13.32
N ASP A 28 -6.28 6.73 -13.24
CA ASP A 28 -6.71 8.13 -13.03
C ASP A 28 -6.90 8.50 -11.55
N ILE A 29 -6.79 7.54 -10.63
CA ILE A 29 -6.86 7.81 -9.18
C ILE A 29 -5.51 8.33 -8.70
N ILE A 30 -5.51 9.44 -7.98
CA ILE A 30 -4.31 9.96 -7.33
C ILE A 30 -4.27 9.50 -5.88
N ILE A 31 -3.19 8.80 -5.50
CA ILE A 31 -2.93 8.43 -4.11
C ILE A 31 -2.25 9.62 -3.42
N GLU A 32 -2.91 10.22 -2.44
CA GLU A 32 -2.33 11.36 -1.71
C GLU A 32 -1.22 10.89 -0.73
N ARG A 33 -1.46 9.81 0.02
CA ARG A 33 -0.57 9.29 1.06
C ARG A 33 -0.73 7.78 1.20
N PHE A 34 0.36 7.10 1.55
CA PHE A 34 0.33 5.67 1.89
C PHE A 34 0.19 5.46 3.39
N VAL A 35 0.86 6.29 4.19
CA VAL A 35 0.82 6.20 5.65
C VAL A 35 0.64 7.58 6.26
N SER A 36 0.06 7.60 7.47
CA SER A 36 0.01 8.78 8.32
C SER A 36 0.96 8.61 9.50
N GLU A 37 1.51 9.72 9.97
CA GLU A 37 2.39 9.76 11.13
C GLU A 37 1.57 10.12 12.38
N ALA A 38 1.89 9.49 13.50
CA ALA A 38 1.34 9.81 14.81
C ALA A 38 2.50 9.92 15.81
N PRO A 39 2.39 10.75 16.86
CA PRO A 39 3.38 10.78 17.94
C PRO A 39 3.60 9.37 18.51
N GLN A 40 4.86 9.01 18.72
CA GLN A 40 5.25 7.64 19.07
C GLN A 40 4.60 7.16 20.38
N GLU A 41 4.43 8.08 21.33
CA GLU A 41 3.77 7.85 22.61
C GLU A 41 2.26 7.58 22.50
N LEU A 42 1.62 8.01 21.40
CA LEU A 42 0.20 7.78 21.12
C LEU A 42 -0.03 6.61 20.15
N LEU A 43 1.03 6.08 19.53
CA LEU A 43 0.92 5.01 18.53
C LEU A 43 0.70 3.64 19.19
N ILE A 44 -0.54 3.14 19.11
CA ILE A 44 -0.93 1.83 19.64
C ILE A 44 -0.33 0.70 18.78
N ALA A 45 -0.61 0.71 17.48
CA ALA A 45 -0.15 -0.25 16.48
C ALA A 45 -0.48 0.26 15.05
N PRO A 46 0.16 -0.29 14.00
CA PRO A 46 1.35 -1.13 14.04
C PRO A 46 2.61 -0.29 14.32
N LYS A 47 3.62 -0.90 14.95
CA LYS A 47 4.88 -0.21 15.27
C LYS A 47 5.92 -0.52 14.20
N TRP A 48 6.01 0.36 13.21
CA TRP A 48 6.96 0.24 12.10
C TRP A 48 8.26 1.01 12.34
N ASN A 49 8.68 1.12 13.61
CA ASN A 49 9.91 1.81 14.02
C ASN A 49 10.03 3.25 13.50
N GLY A 50 8.91 3.98 13.41
CA GLY A 50 8.91 5.39 12.99
C GLY A 50 9.12 5.63 11.50
N LEU A 51 8.89 4.63 10.65
CA LEU A 51 8.93 4.78 9.20
C LEU A 51 7.99 5.90 8.73
N LYS A 52 8.56 6.89 8.02
CA LYS A 52 7.82 8.03 7.49
C LYS A 52 7.22 7.73 6.13
N ASN A 53 6.25 8.55 5.71
CA ASN A 53 5.56 8.34 4.44
C ASN A 53 6.52 8.34 3.23
N PHE A 54 7.51 9.22 3.19
CA PHE A 54 8.46 9.25 2.07
C PHE A 54 9.32 7.97 1.99
N GLU A 55 9.66 7.35 3.12
CA GLU A 55 10.42 6.09 3.14
C GLU A 55 9.58 4.92 2.65
N ILE A 56 8.30 4.90 3.02
CA ILE A 56 7.34 3.92 2.52
C ILE A 56 7.13 4.08 1.01
N VAL A 57 6.93 5.31 0.51
CA VAL A 57 6.82 5.61 -0.93
C VAL A 57 8.05 5.09 -1.68
N ALA A 58 9.26 5.43 -1.23
CA ALA A 58 10.49 4.99 -1.89
C ALA A 58 10.63 3.45 -1.92
N LYS A 59 10.19 2.77 -0.87
CA LYS A 59 10.17 1.30 -0.83
C LYS A 59 9.12 0.71 -1.78
N ILE A 60 7.95 1.32 -1.88
CA ILE A 60 6.90 0.93 -2.84
C ILE A 60 7.40 1.11 -4.27
N ASP A 61 7.98 2.26 -4.60
CA ASP A 61 8.52 2.53 -5.94
C ASP A 61 9.58 1.52 -6.35
N LYS A 62 10.51 1.20 -5.42
CA LYS A 62 11.50 0.15 -5.62
C LYS A 62 10.82 -1.21 -5.90
N LYS A 63 9.80 -1.57 -5.10
CA LYS A 63 9.08 -2.84 -5.25
C LYS A 63 8.28 -2.91 -6.56
N LEU A 64 7.68 -1.81 -6.98
CA LEU A 64 6.99 -1.68 -8.26
C LEU A 64 7.96 -1.98 -9.41
N ALA A 65 9.16 -1.39 -9.39
CA ALA A 65 10.21 -1.65 -10.37
C ALA A 65 10.68 -3.12 -10.34
N GLU A 66 10.93 -3.68 -9.15
CA GLU A 66 11.33 -5.09 -8.98
C GLU A 66 10.28 -6.06 -9.54
N LYS A 67 8.98 -5.78 -9.32
CA LYS A 67 7.86 -6.57 -9.85
C LYS A 67 7.52 -6.24 -11.30
N ASN A 68 8.27 -5.31 -11.94
CA ASN A 68 7.98 -4.76 -13.26
C ASN A 68 6.50 -4.35 -13.39
N THR A 69 5.95 -3.66 -12.38
CA THR A 69 4.55 -3.24 -12.33
C THR A 69 4.43 -1.72 -12.10
N TRP A 70 3.25 -1.19 -12.35
CA TRP A 70 2.92 0.23 -12.18
C TRP A 70 1.42 0.35 -11.93
N GLN A 71 0.97 1.54 -11.53
CA GLN A 71 -0.44 1.77 -11.24
C GLN A 71 -1.33 1.43 -12.43
N GLY A 72 -2.33 0.58 -12.20
CA GLY A 72 -3.29 0.18 -13.23
C GLY A 72 -2.77 -0.80 -14.28
N LYS A 73 -1.56 -1.37 -14.11
CA LYS A 73 -1.05 -2.41 -15.02
C LYS A 73 -2.03 -3.56 -15.22
N PHE A 74 -2.76 -3.93 -14.16
CA PHE A 74 -3.72 -5.04 -14.15
C PHE A 74 -5.17 -4.57 -14.07
N TYR A 75 -5.42 -3.26 -14.14
CA TYR A 75 -6.77 -2.72 -14.14
C TYR A 75 -7.48 -3.11 -15.44
N LYS A 76 -8.64 -3.76 -15.31
CA LYS A 76 -9.51 -4.10 -16.45
C LYS A 76 -10.71 -3.16 -16.43
N ASP A 77 -10.80 -2.30 -17.44
CA ASP A 77 -11.97 -1.47 -17.61
C ASP A 77 -13.17 -2.36 -18.02
N GLN A 78 -14.14 -2.50 -17.12
CA GLN A 78 -15.35 -3.28 -17.39
C GLN A 78 -16.16 -2.69 -18.56
N SER A 79 -16.05 -1.39 -18.84
CA SER A 79 -16.73 -0.77 -19.99
C SER A 79 -16.21 -1.28 -21.34
N LEU A 80 -15.01 -1.87 -21.38
CA LEU A 80 -14.41 -2.48 -22.56
C LEU A 80 -14.72 -3.98 -22.69
N LEU A 81 -15.26 -4.62 -21.65
CA LEU A 81 -15.59 -6.04 -21.65
C LEU A 81 -17.00 -6.35 -22.18
N VAL A 82 -17.80 -5.32 -22.45
CA VAL A 82 -19.20 -5.43 -22.93
C VAL A 82 -19.38 -4.84 -24.34
N LYS A 83 -18.28 -4.62 -25.07
CA LYS A 83 -18.28 -4.34 -26.51
C LYS A 83 -17.98 -5.62 -27.28
#